data_AF-T5AAI2-F1
#
_entry.id   AF-T5AAI2-F1
#
_cell.length_a   1.000
_cell.length_b   1.000
_cell.length_c   1.000
_cell.angle_alpha   90.00
_cell.angle_beta   90.00
_cell.angle_gamma   90.00
#
_symmetry.space_group_name_H-M   'P 1'
#
loop_
_entity.id
_entity.type
_entity.pdbx_description
1 polymer ?
#
loop_
_entity_poly.entity_id
_entity_poly.type
_entity_poly.pdbx_seq_one_letter_code
_entity_poly.pdbx_strand_id
1 'polypeptide(L)'
;MPHLPSVVDRQDERELVFPPVTRDHIQNCSYDAWFPKFQSSCLRSRVIPLPPDVVSYLQEDGIVLADEDHGGTLQAEDEEWHPCTTTGGAPKASHDDDDSSDDDEAPRPPPNQRFPDTHQRIKDTIAELGGAVAPKLNWSSPQDAKWISPHQNTLKCTSPNDVYLLLKSSSFASHDLAHAFDGCTAAPASRPLTPVLVLRPFFTPHAALEFRCFVKHRSLVGITQRDLNYYAFLDGLRPHIWSRVRAFFRARLRLAFPDACFAFDVYLPEDPLAEGGLGRQWHLHMLASQSIVRALGNSTIPRL
;
A
#
# COMPACT_ATOMS: atom_id res chain seq x y z
N MET A 1 13.10 38.56 52.66
CA MET A 1 12.48 37.34 52.09
C MET A 1 13.52 36.68 51.22
N PRO A 2 14.12 35.54 51.59
CA PRO A 2 15.08 34.86 50.73
C PRO A 2 14.34 34.18 49.58
N HIS A 3 14.83 34.41 48.36
CA HIS A 3 14.33 33.81 47.12
C HIS A 3 14.55 32.29 47.16
N LEU A 4 13.46 31.53 47.08
CA LEU A 4 13.49 30.10 46.74
C LEU A 4 13.82 29.98 45.24
N PRO A 5 14.81 29.15 44.84
CA PRO A 5 15.01 28.84 43.44
C PRO A 5 13.83 28.02 42.93
N SER A 6 13.29 28.42 41.78
CA SER A 6 12.26 27.66 41.07
C SER A 6 12.80 26.28 40.73
N VAL A 7 12.10 25.25 41.20
CA VAL A 7 12.30 23.88 40.74
C VAL A 7 11.83 23.86 39.29
N VAL A 8 12.77 24.04 38.37
CA VAL A 8 12.56 23.73 36.96
C VAL A 8 12.37 22.22 36.91
N ASP A 9 11.12 21.80 36.78
CA ASP A 9 10.75 20.41 36.51
C ASP A 9 11.32 20.05 35.15
N ARG A 10 12.60 19.65 35.12
CA ARG A 10 13.23 19.03 33.96
C ARG A 10 12.60 17.64 33.83
N GLN A 11 11.43 17.59 33.23
CA GLN A 11 10.91 16.35 32.67
C GLN A 11 11.96 15.88 31.68
N ASP A 12 12.65 14.81 32.09
CA ASP A 12 13.62 14.04 31.34
C ASP A 12 12.95 13.63 30.01
N GLU A 13 13.12 14.44 28.95
CA GLU A 13 12.69 14.14 27.59
C GLU A 13 13.55 12.98 27.08
N ARG A 14 13.29 11.77 27.61
CA ARG A 14 13.93 10.56 27.15
C ARG A 14 13.53 10.36 25.70
N GLU A 15 14.49 10.60 24.82
CA GLU A 15 14.35 10.40 23.39
C GLU A 15 13.72 9.04 23.10
N LEU A 16 12.67 9.02 22.28
CA LEU A 16 11.95 7.80 21.95
C LEU A 16 12.78 6.97 20.96
N VAL A 17 13.81 6.29 21.46
CA VAL A 17 14.63 5.38 20.63
C VAL A 17 13.87 4.08 20.35
N PHE A 18 13.73 3.72 19.08
CA PHE A 18 13.18 2.45 18.62
C PHE A 18 14.31 1.46 18.32
N PRO A 19 14.10 0.14 18.51
CA PRO A 19 15.12 -0.86 18.18
C PRO A 19 15.41 -0.90 16.67
N PRO A 20 16.61 -1.36 16.26
CA PRO A 20 16.91 -1.66 14.87
C PRO A 20 15.88 -2.63 14.27
N VAL A 21 15.56 -2.49 12.99
CA VAL A 21 14.61 -3.35 12.30
C VAL A 21 15.32 -4.55 11.72
N THR A 22 14.80 -5.72 12.08
CA THR A 22 15.25 -7.01 11.56
C THR A 22 14.41 -7.38 10.33
N ARG A 23 14.90 -8.31 9.53
CA ARG A 23 14.13 -8.86 8.41
C ARG A 23 12.84 -9.53 8.89
N ASP A 24 12.87 -10.20 10.03
CA ASP A 24 11.67 -10.80 10.64
C ASP A 24 10.61 -9.75 11.00
N HIS A 25 11.02 -8.58 11.49
CA HIS A 25 10.09 -7.50 11.78
C HIS A 25 9.37 -7.02 10.50
N ILE A 26 10.10 -6.87 9.38
CA ILE A 26 9.47 -6.59 8.07
C ILE A 26 8.49 -7.71 7.70
N GLN A 27 8.91 -8.97 7.81
CA GLN A 27 8.07 -10.10 7.43
C GLN A 27 6.84 -10.28 8.31
N ASN A 28 6.89 -9.92 9.60
CA ASN A 28 5.74 -9.92 10.50
C ASN A 28 4.67 -8.89 10.08
N CYS A 29 5.09 -7.83 9.38
CA CYS A 29 4.20 -6.83 8.80
C CYS A 29 3.68 -7.19 7.39
N SER A 30 4.14 -8.31 6.81
CA SER A 30 3.62 -8.82 5.54
C SER A 30 2.15 -9.21 5.69
N TYR A 31 1.32 -8.90 4.68
CA TYR A 31 -0.13 -9.07 4.75
C TYR A 31 -0.53 -10.51 5.05
N ASP A 32 0.10 -11.49 4.39
CA ASP A 32 -0.11 -12.93 4.62
C ASP A 32 0.27 -13.37 6.04
N ALA A 33 1.14 -12.63 6.74
CA ALA A 33 1.59 -12.95 8.09
C ALA A 33 0.59 -12.52 9.18
N TRP A 34 0.09 -11.28 9.09
CA TRP A 34 -0.80 -10.72 10.11
C TRP A 34 -2.28 -10.93 9.79
N PHE A 35 -2.68 -10.92 8.52
CA PHE A 35 -4.09 -10.98 8.12
C PHE A 35 -4.81 -12.21 8.69
N PRO A 36 -4.26 -13.45 8.65
CA PRO A 36 -4.93 -14.62 9.21
C PRO A 36 -5.31 -14.49 10.69
N LYS A 37 -4.53 -13.73 11.48
CA LYS A 37 -4.79 -13.52 12.91
C LYS A 37 -5.85 -12.45 13.18
N PHE A 38 -6.05 -11.53 12.24
CA PHE A 38 -6.87 -10.32 12.42
C PHE A 38 -8.01 -10.17 11.42
N GLN A 39 -8.39 -11.26 10.73
CA GLN A 39 -9.44 -11.26 9.70
C GLN A 39 -10.76 -10.63 10.18
N SER A 40 -11.16 -10.88 11.44
CA SER A 40 -12.40 -10.34 12.03
C SER A 40 -12.42 -8.82 12.19
N SER A 41 -11.27 -8.17 12.04
CA SER A 41 -11.10 -6.73 12.24
C SER A 41 -10.67 -6.01 10.97
N CYS A 42 -10.64 -6.71 9.83
CA CYS A 42 -10.19 -6.19 8.56
C CYS A 42 -11.27 -6.40 7.49
N LEU A 43 -11.13 -5.70 6.37
CA LEU A 43 -11.96 -5.97 5.20
C LEU A 43 -11.74 -7.40 4.72
N ARG A 44 -12.81 -8.05 4.25
CA ARG A 44 -12.75 -9.39 3.66
C ARG A 44 -11.82 -9.37 2.46
N SER A 45 -10.59 -9.82 2.63
CA SER A 45 -9.53 -9.77 1.62
C SER A 45 -9.13 -11.18 1.20
N ARG A 46 -8.49 -11.29 0.04
CA ARG A 46 -7.96 -12.54 -0.50
C ARG A 46 -6.48 -12.39 -0.80
N VAL A 47 -5.73 -13.43 -0.46
CA VAL A 47 -4.28 -13.50 -0.66
C VAL A 47 -4.01 -14.58 -1.71
N ILE A 48 -3.33 -14.19 -2.78
CA ILE A 48 -2.93 -15.03 -3.91
C ILE A 48 -1.41 -15.12 -3.88
N PRO A 49 -0.82 -16.30 -3.62
CA PRO A 49 0.62 -16.49 -3.76
C PRO A 49 1.06 -16.19 -5.20
N LEU A 50 2.15 -15.44 -5.35
CA LEU A 50 2.72 -15.13 -6.66
C LEU A 50 3.82 -16.13 -7.00
N PRO A 51 3.65 -16.96 -8.04
CA PRO A 51 4.73 -17.82 -8.48
C PRO A 51 5.87 -17.00 -9.13
N PRO A 52 7.08 -17.58 -9.26
CA PRO A 52 8.27 -16.85 -9.70
C PRO A 52 8.15 -16.21 -11.09
N ASP A 53 7.37 -16.81 -11.98
CA ASP A 53 7.07 -16.31 -13.32
C ASP A 53 6.29 -15.00 -13.31
N VAL A 54 5.31 -14.86 -12.41
CA VAL A 54 4.54 -13.64 -12.21
C VAL A 54 5.40 -12.56 -11.55
N VAL A 55 6.26 -12.94 -10.62
CA VAL A 55 7.23 -12.02 -10.00
C VAL A 55 8.19 -11.47 -11.05
N SER A 56 8.74 -12.35 -11.91
CA SER A 56 9.58 -11.95 -13.05
C SER A 56 8.82 -10.98 -13.96
N TYR A 57 7.58 -11.32 -14.34
CA TYR A 57 6.75 -10.45 -15.17
C TYR A 57 6.52 -9.06 -14.55
N LEU A 58 6.31 -8.97 -13.24
CA LEU A 58 6.15 -7.68 -12.56
C LEU A 58 7.44 -6.85 -12.54
N GLN A 59 8.61 -7.50 -12.54
CA GLN A 59 9.94 -6.86 -12.56
C GLN A 59 10.46 -6.57 -13.96
N GLU A 60 9.86 -7.16 -15.00
CA GLU A 60 10.21 -6.88 -16.39
C GLU A 60 9.88 -5.44 -16.79
N ASP A 61 10.76 -4.83 -17.58
CA ASP A 61 10.52 -3.53 -18.19
C ASP A 61 9.39 -3.59 -19.23
N GLY A 62 8.71 -2.46 -19.44
CA GLY A 62 7.55 -2.36 -20.31
C GLY A 62 6.27 -2.96 -19.71
N ILE A 63 5.14 -2.76 -20.39
CA ILE A 63 3.81 -3.21 -19.93
C ILE A 63 3.18 -4.05 -21.04
N VAL A 64 3.12 -5.37 -20.83
CA VAL A 64 2.38 -6.32 -21.68
C VAL A 64 1.14 -6.78 -20.93
N LEU A 65 -0.05 -6.51 -21.45
CA LEU A 65 -1.33 -6.88 -20.82
C LEU A 65 -1.87 -8.18 -21.42
N ALA A 66 -2.85 -8.80 -20.75
CA ALA A 66 -3.51 -10.00 -21.25
C ALA A 66 -4.33 -9.68 -22.49
N ASP A 67 -4.36 -10.62 -23.44
CA ASP A 67 -5.35 -10.61 -24.52
C ASP A 67 -6.73 -10.76 -23.88
N GLU A 68 -7.54 -9.72 -23.87
CA GLU A 68 -8.93 -9.88 -23.42
C GLU A 68 -9.73 -10.51 -24.57
N ASP A 69 -10.54 -11.53 -24.26
CA ASP A 69 -11.60 -12.00 -25.14
C ASP A 69 -12.63 -10.87 -25.29
N HIS A 70 -12.41 -9.98 -26.26
CA HIS A 70 -13.29 -8.85 -26.54
C HIS A 70 -14.61 -9.36 -27.14
N GLY A 71 -15.52 -9.82 -26.29
CA GLY A 71 -16.97 -9.87 -26.54
C GLY A 71 -17.64 -8.49 -26.39
N GLY A 72 -16.93 -7.41 -26.71
CA GLY A 72 -17.39 -6.03 -26.58
C GLY A 72 -16.64 -5.17 -27.58
N THR A 73 -17.38 -4.71 -28.61
CA THR A 73 -16.95 -3.72 -29.58
C THR A 73 -16.51 -2.43 -28.87
N LEU A 74 -15.22 -2.30 -28.63
CA LEU A 74 -14.55 -1.01 -28.70
C LEU A 74 -14.00 -0.94 -30.12
N GLN A 75 -14.60 -0.07 -30.92
CA GLN A 75 -14.06 0.29 -32.22
C GLN A 75 -12.61 0.72 -32.00
N ALA A 76 -11.69 0.00 -32.65
CA ALA A 76 -10.36 0.50 -32.91
C ALA A 76 -10.56 1.75 -33.77
N GLU A 77 -10.59 2.90 -33.11
CA GLU A 77 -10.26 4.17 -33.74
C GLU A 77 -8.78 4.36 -33.46
N ASP A 78 -8.01 4.22 -34.53
CA ASP A 78 -6.56 4.31 -34.55
C ASP A 78 -6.12 5.74 -34.18
N GLU A 79 -6.02 6.07 -32.90
CA GLU A 79 -5.42 7.32 -32.43
C GLU A 79 -3.89 7.18 -32.37
N GLU A 80 -3.31 7.22 -33.56
CA GLU A 80 -1.90 7.47 -33.82
C GLU A 80 -1.49 8.81 -33.18
N TRP A 81 -0.78 8.74 -32.05
CA TRP A 81 -0.24 9.89 -31.34
C TRP A 81 0.83 10.60 -32.17
N HIS A 82 0.45 11.63 -32.93
CA HIS A 82 1.38 12.57 -33.56
C HIS A 82 1.65 13.77 -32.62
N PRO A 83 2.90 14.03 -32.18
CA PRO A 83 3.21 15.28 -31.49
C PRO A 83 3.25 16.43 -32.50
N CYS A 84 2.35 17.39 -32.29
CA CYS A 84 2.20 18.60 -33.08
C CYS A 84 3.47 19.47 -33.03
N THR A 85 4.14 19.64 -34.17
CA THR A 85 5.16 20.70 -34.36
C THR A 85 4.80 21.51 -35.59
N THR A 86 4.44 22.77 -35.40
CA THR A 86 4.19 23.74 -36.47
C THR A 86 5.49 24.43 -36.87
N THR A 87 5.92 24.26 -38.13
CA THR A 87 6.39 25.34 -39.05
C THR A 87 6.78 24.73 -40.40
N GLY A 88 6.43 25.41 -41.49
CA GLY A 88 6.37 24.84 -42.84
C GLY A 88 7.69 24.74 -43.62
N GLY A 89 7.63 24.01 -44.73
CA GLY A 89 8.71 23.86 -45.70
C GLY A 89 8.55 22.61 -46.56
N ALA A 90 8.49 22.79 -47.88
CA ALA A 90 8.21 21.79 -48.91
C ALA A 90 9.33 20.72 -49.11
N PRO A 91 9.09 19.63 -49.89
CA PRO A 91 9.75 18.34 -49.74
C PRO A 91 10.98 18.14 -50.65
N LYS A 92 11.90 17.26 -50.23
CA LYS A 92 12.64 16.25 -51.04
C LYS A 92 13.83 15.68 -50.26
N ALA A 93 13.91 14.35 -50.21
CA ALA A 93 15.01 13.53 -50.74
C ALA A 93 15.15 12.24 -49.93
N SER A 94 15.05 11.13 -50.63
CA SER A 94 15.37 9.77 -50.20
C SER A 94 16.78 9.67 -49.64
N HIS A 95 16.90 9.23 -48.40
CA HIS A 95 18.11 8.63 -47.86
C HIS A 95 17.71 7.31 -47.19
N ASP A 96 18.10 6.22 -47.84
CA ASP A 96 18.10 4.88 -47.25
C ASP A 96 19.27 4.84 -46.26
N ASP A 97 18.97 4.94 -44.97
CA ASP A 97 19.88 4.56 -43.90
C ASP A 97 19.31 3.29 -43.25
N ASP A 98 19.76 2.15 -43.81
CA ASP A 98 19.62 0.80 -43.31
C ASP A 98 20.70 0.57 -42.24
N ASP A 99 20.37 0.85 -40.96
CA ASP A 99 21.05 0.25 -39.82
C ASP A 99 20.21 0.38 -38.54
N SER A 100 19.32 -0.60 -38.32
CA SER A 100 18.86 -0.91 -36.97
C SER A 100 18.77 -2.43 -36.86
N SER A 101 19.86 -3.02 -36.37
CA SER A 101 19.82 -4.37 -35.80
C SER A 101 18.95 -4.34 -34.54
N ASP A 102 17.63 -4.32 -34.72
CA ASP A 102 16.71 -4.70 -33.66
C ASP A 102 16.90 -6.20 -33.46
N ASP A 103 17.46 -6.59 -32.32
CA ASP A 103 17.35 -7.96 -31.83
C ASP A 103 15.84 -8.24 -31.70
N ASP A 104 15.25 -8.85 -32.74
CA ASP A 104 13.88 -9.37 -32.75
C ASP A 104 13.76 -10.51 -31.71
N GLU A 105 13.82 -10.16 -30.42
CA GLU A 105 13.40 -11.05 -29.34
C GLU A 105 11.89 -11.28 -29.56
N ALA A 106 11.52 -12.52 -29.89
CA ALA A 106 10.13 -12.87 -30.15
C ALA A 106 9.20 -12.28 -29.07
N PRO A 107 8.07 -11.65 -29.45
CA PRO A 107 7.19 -11.00 -28.49
C PRO A 107 6.83 -11.96 -27.36
N ARG A 108 7.17 -11.59 -26.11
CA ARG A 108 6.88 -12.44 -24.96
C ARG A 108 5.37 -12.62 -24.87
N PRO A 109 4.89 -13.86 -24.61
CA PRO A 109 3.46 -14.11 -24.55
C PRO A 109 2.79 -13.29 -23.45
N PRO A 110 1.50 -12.95 -23.60
CA PRO A 110 0.78 -12.15 -22.63
C PRO A 110 0.52 -12.93 -21.32
N PRO A 111 0.25 -12.22 -20.20
CA PRO A 111 0.17 -12.81 -18.87
C PRO A 111 -0.88 -13.92 -18.72
N ASN A 112 -2.02 -13.84 -19.43
CA ASN A 112 -3.03 -14.90 -19.47
C ASN A 112 -2.52 -16.22 -20.09
N GLN A 113 -1.53 -16.15 -20.98
CA GLN A 113 -0.91 -17.33 -21.58
C GLN A 113 0.31 -17.81 -20.76
N ARG A 114 1.07 -16.88 -20.17
CA ARG A 114 2.25 -17.19 -19.33
C ARG A 114 1.87 -17.89 -18.03
N PHE A 115 0.84 -17.40 -17.35
CA PHE A 115 0.40 -17.88 -16.04
C PHE A 115 -1.13 -17.95 -15.95
N PRO A 116 -1.78 -18.84 -16.73
CA PRO A 116 -3.24 -18.91 -16.84
C PRO A 116 -3.93 -19.14 -15.49
N ASP A 117 -3.37 -19.98 -14.63
CA ASP A 117 -3.94 -20.28 -13.31
C ASP A 117 -3.97 -19.05 -12.40
N THR A 118 -2.88 -18.26 -12.37
CA THR A 118 -2.83 -17.01 -11.58
C THR A 118 -3.78 -15.98 -12.17
N HIS A 119 -3.81 -15.84 -13.50
CA HIS A 119 -4.69 -14.92 -14.19
C HIS A 119 -6.17 -15.22 -13.90
N GLN A 120 -6.57 -16.48 -14.02
CA GLN A 120 -7.93 -16.92 -13.72
C GLN A 120 -8.26 -16.71 -12.24
N ARG A 121 -7.34 -17.01 -11.34
CA ARG A 121 -7.54 -16.80 -9.89
C ARG A 121 -7.74 -15.32 -9.54
N ILE A 122 -7.04 -14.40 -10.22
CA ILE A 122 -7.27 -12.95 -10.06
C ILE A 122 -8.68 -12.60 -10.52
N LYS A 123 -9.09 -13.07 -11.71
CA LYS A 123 -10.43 -12.85 -12.26
C LYS A 123 -11.53 -13.35 -11.33
N ASP A 124 -11.42 -14.59 -10.85
CA ASP A 124 -12.39 -15.20 -9.93
C ASP A 124 -12.45 -14.44 -8.59
N THR A 125 -11.30 -14.01 -8.07
CA THR A 125 -11.21 -13.26 -6.81
C THR A 125 -11.85 -11.87 -6.94
N ILE A 126 -11.69 -11.19 -8.09
CA ILE A 126 -12.38 -9.92 -8.36
C ILE A 126 -13.89 -10.13 -8.31
N ALA A 127 -14.40 -11.17 -8.97
CA ALA A 127 -15.83 -11.50 -8.94
C ALA A 127 -16.30 -11.85 -7.52
N GLU A 128 -15.55 -12.66 -6.76
CA GLU A 128 -15.88 -13.04 -5.37
C GLU A 128 -15.98 -11.82 -4.44
N LEU A 129 -15.15 -10.79 -4.66
CA LEU A 129 -15.06 -9.60 -3.83
C LEU A 129 -16.01 -8.47 -4.26
N GLY A 130 -16.96 -8.75 -5.16
CA GLY A 130 -17.98 -7.81 -5.59
C GLY A 130 -17.63 -7.00 -6.84
N GLY A 131 -16.70 -7.49 -7.66
CA GLY A 131 -16.38 -6.96 -8.99
C GLY A 131 -15.46 -5.75 -9.01
N ALA A 132 -15.17 -5.13 -7.86
CA ALA A 132 -14.24 -4.01 -7.75
C ALA A 132 -13.29 -4.23 -6.56
N VAL A 133 -11.99 -4.23 -6.84
CA VAL A 133 -10.94 -4.48 -5.83
C VAL A 133 -9.86 -3.40 -5.86
N ALA A 134 -9.05 -3.35 -4.80
CA ALA A 134 -7.82 -2.57 -4.72
C ALA A 134 -6.63 -3.51 -4.48
N PRO A 135 -5.67 -3.60 -5.43
CA PRO A 135 -4.53 -4.49 -5.30
C PRO A 135 -3.49 -3.93 -4.31
N LYS A 136 -2.71 -4.83 -3.73
CA LYS A 136 -1.45 -4.53 -3.04
C LYS A 136 -0.56 -5.77 -3.01
N LEU A 137 0.73 -5.57 -2.80
CA LEU A 137 1.65 -6.68 -2.52
C LEU A 137 1.73 -6.94 -1.00
N ASN A 138 2.74 -7.68 -0.56
CA ASN A 138 3.02 -8.02 0.83
C ASN A 138 2.83 -6.82 1.78
N TRP A 139 3.34 -5.64 1.43
CA TRP A 139 3.29 -4.45 2.29
C TRP A 139 2.58 -3.29 1.61
N SER A 140 2.90 -2.96 0.38
CA SER A 140 2.56 -1.67 -0.22
C SER A 140 1.40 -1.76 -1.21
N SER A 141 0.52 -0.76 -1.18
CA SER A 141 -0.48 -0.52 -2.23
C SER A 141 0.12 0.42 -3.28
N PRO A 142 -0.21 0.26 -4.58
CA PRO A 142 0.39 1.04 -5.66
C PRO A 142 -0.20 2.47 -5.76
N GLN A 143 -0.16 3.21 -4.66
CA GLN A 143 -0.78 4.54 -4.54
C GLN A 143 -0.11 5.59 -5.43
N ASP A 144 1.17 5.39 -5.72
CA ASP A 144 1.99 6.18 -6.62
C ASP A 144 1.65 5.95 -8.11
N ALA A 145 0.97 4.85 -8.44
CA ALA A 145 0.58 4.49 -9.80
C ALA A 145 -0.88 4.79 -10.12
N LYS A 146 -1.62 5.49 -9.25
CA LYS A 146 -3.04 5.82 -9.52
C LYS A 146 -3.24 6.54 -10.86
N TRP A 147 -2.26 7.32 -11.29
CA TRP A 147 -2.30 8.10 -12.53
C TRP A 147 -2.52 7.25 -13.79
N ILE A 148 -2.08 5.99 -13.81
CA ILE A 148 -2.27 5.09 -14.97
C ILE A 148 -3.60 4.33 -14.91
N SER A 149 -4.38 4.51 -13.84
CA SER A 149 -5.64 3.80 -13.65
C SER A 149 -6.68 4.19 -14.70
N PRO A 150 -7.35 3.22 -15.34
CA PRO A 150 -8.49 3.50 -16.21
C PRO A 150 -9.71 4.00 -15.43
N HIS A 151 -9.70 3.88 -14.09
CA HIS A 151 -10.80 4.28 -13.21
C HIS A 151 -10.53 5.63 -12.53
N GLN A 152 -10.17 6.66 -13.29
CA GLN A 152 -10.09 8.07 -12.84
C GLN A 152 -9.18 8.30 -11.62
N ASN A 153 -7.89 7.98 -11.72
CA ASN A 153 -6.92 8.23 -10.65
C ASN A 153 -7.22 7.52 -9.31
N THR A 154 -7.79 6.31 -9.39
CA THR A 154 -8.10 5.47 -8.22
C THR A 154 -7.35 4.14 -8.25
N LEU A 155 -7.34 3.44 -7.11
CA LEU A 155 -6.84 2.05 -7.03
C LEU A 155 -7.88 1.00 -7.44
N LYS A 156 -9.01 1.42 -8.03
CA LYS A 156 -10.06 0.50 -8.42
C LYS A 156 -9.56 -0.36 -9.58
N CYS A 157 -9.71 -1.68 -9.43
CA CYS A 157 -9.51 -2.67 -10.47
C CYS A 157 -10.77 -3.51 -10.62
N THR A 158 -11.17 -3.72 -11.86
CA THR A 158 -12.33 -4.53 -12.27
C THR A 158 -11.94 -5.69 -13.18
N SER A 159 -10.71 -5.69 -13.72
CA SER A 159 -10.13 -6.78 -14.50
C SER A 159 -8.72 -7.14 -14.00
N PRO A 160 -8.17 -8.31 -14.39
CA PRO A 160 -6.76 -8.62 -14.16
C PRO A 160 -5.81 -7.60 -14.80
N ASN A 161 -6.17 -7.05 -15.96
CA ASN A 161 -5.36 -6.04 -16.65
C ASN A 161 -5.24 -4.74 -15.84
N ASP A 162 -6.32 -4.29 -15.18
CA ASP A 162 -6.25 -3.16 -14.25
C ASP A 162 -5.23 -3.42 -13.12
N VAL A 163 -5.18 -4.67 -12.62
CA VAL A 163 -4.25 -5.08 -11.55
C VAL A 163 -2.81 -5.07 -12.05
N TYR A 164 -2.54 -5.68 -13.21
CA TYR A 164 -1.19 -5.71 -13.78
C TYR A 164 -0.68 -4.31 -14.09
N LEU A 165 -1.52 -3.46 -14.68
CA LEU A 165 -1.18 -2.08 -15.03
C LEU A 165 -0.74 -1.29 -13.79
N LEU A 166 -1.54 -1.30 -12.72
CA LEU A 166 -1.19 -0.58 -11.48
C LEU A 166 0.08 -1.12 -10.82
N LEU A 167 0.26 -2.44 -10.78
CA LEU A 167 1.42 -3.03 -10.11
C LEU A 167 2.72 -2.80 -10.89
N LYS A 168 2.70 -2.94 -12.22
CA LYS A 168 3.88 -2.71 -13.07
C LYS A 168 4.29 -1.24 -13.10
N SER A 169 3.35 -0.32 -12.93
CA SER A 169 3.64 1.12 -12.92
C SER A 169 3.96 1.70 -11.53
N SER A 170 4.05 0.87 -10.49
CA SER A 170 4.28 1.32 -9.11
C SER A 170 5.70 1.05 -8.62
N SER A 171 6.40 2.13 -8.27
CA SER A 171 7.69 2.07 -7.59
C SER A 171 7.59 1.43 -6.20
N PHE A 172 6.43 1.57 -5.53
CA PHE A 172 6.17 0.90 -4.26
C PHE A 172 6.04 -0.61 -4.42
N ALA A 173 5.41 -1.09 -5.49
CA ALA A 173 5.35 -2.51 -5.80
C ALA A 173 6.74 -3.07 -6.14
N SER A 174 7.53 -2.35 -6.94
CA SER A 174 8.92 -2.75 -7.24
C SER A 174 9.80 -2.79 -5.99
N HIS A 175 9.64 -1.82 -5.08
CA HIS A 175 10.34 -1.82 -3.79
C HIS A 175 9.97 -3.04 -2.94
N ASP A 176 8.69 -3.42 -2.86
CA ASP A 176 8.24 -4.61 -2.14
C ASP A 176 8.92 -5.90 -2.68
N LEU A 177 9.16 -5.99 -3.99
CA LEU A 177 9.74 -7.19 -4.61
C LEU A 177 11.27 -7.23 -4.51
N ALA A 178 11.96 -6.09 -4.66
CA ALA A 178 13.42 -6.05 -4.77
C ALA A 178 14.14 -5.49 -3.53
N HIS A 179 13.49 -4.62 -2.75
CA HIS A 179 14.13 -3.77 -1.74
C HIS A 179 13.49 -3.85 -0.35
N ALA A 180 12.60 -4.83 -0.11
CA ALA A 180 11.84 -4.94 1.14
C ALA A 180 12.70 -5.01 2.41
N PHE A 181 13.94 -5.52 2.31
CA PHE A 181 14.85 -5.68 3.44
C PHE A 181 15.95 -4.62 3.51
N ASP A 182 15.90 -3.59 2.67
CA ASP A 182 16.87 -2.51 2.69
C ASP A 182 16.79 -1.75 4.02
N GLY A 183 17.95 -1.54 4.66
CA GLY A 183 18.05 -0.93 5.98
C GLY A 183 17.81 -1.88 7.17
N CYS A 184 17.50 -3.16 6.92
CA CYS A 184 17.44 -4.16 7.99
C CYS A 184 18.83 -4.50 8.54
N THR A 185 18.88 -4.97 9.79
CA THR A 185 20.09 -5.58 10.36
C THR A 185 20.56 -6.76 9.51
N ALA A 186 21.87 -7.08 9.58
CA ALA A 186 22.48 -8.17 8.82
C ALA A 186 21.97 -9.59 9.19
N ALA A 187 21.22 -9.74 10.28
CA ALA A 187 20.64 -11.01 10.67
C ALA A 187 19.74 -11.57 9.55
N PRO A 188 19.89 -12.87 9.18
CA PRO A 188 19.03 -13.49 8.18
C PRO A 188 17.59 -13.54 8.68
N ALA A 189 16.65 -13.59 7.74
CA ALA A 189 15.25 -13.82 8.07
C ALA A 189 15.03 -15.28 8.49
N SER A 190 14.12 -15.49 9.44
CA SER A 190 13.70 -16.81 9.91
C SER A 190 13.00 -17.65 8.85
N ARG A 191 12.43 -17.02 7.81
CA ARG A 191 11.75 -17.68 6.68
C ARG A 191 12.01 -16.94 5.36
N PRO A 192 11.90 -17.62 4.21
CA PRO A 192 12.06 -16.98 2.91
C PRO A 192 10.92 -15.98 2.63
N LEU A 193 11.23 -14.94 1.84
CA LEU A 193 10.21 -14.05 1.31
C LEU A 193 9.34 -14.81 0.31
N THR A 194 8.03 -14.78 0.51
CA THR A 194 7.05 -15.29 -0.45
C THR A 194 6.21 -14.11 -0.93
N PRO A 195 6.40 -13.65 -2.18
CA PRO A 195 5.59 -12.59 -2.74
C PRO A 195 4.12 -13.00 -2.84
N VAL A 196 3.22 -12.10 -2.49
CA VAL A 196 1.77 -12.32 -2.57
C VAL A 196 1.08 -11.11 -3.18
N LEU A 197 0.02 -11.38 -3.95
CA LEU A 197 -0.96 -10.40 -4.36
C LEU A 197 -2.14 -10.45 -3.40
N VAL A 198 -2.49 -9.30 -2.86
CA VAL A 198 -3.66 -9.15 -2.00
C VAL A 198 -4.71 -8.33 -2.74
N LEU A 199 -5.90 -8.90 -2.87
CA LEU A 199 -7.07 -8.22 -3.40
C LEU A 199 -8.03 -7.93 -2.25
N ARG A 200 -8.40 -6.65 -2.14
CA ARG A 200 -9.34 -6.15 -1.12
C ARG A 200 -10.53 -5.51 -1.83
N PRO A 201 -11.76 -5.61 -1.32
CA PRO A 201 -12.89 -4.86 -1.86
C PRO A 201 -12.55 -3.37 -2.00
N PHE A 202 -12.82 -2.82 -3.17
CA PHE A 202 -12.61 -1.40 -3.41
C PHE A 202 -13.65 -0.59 -2.64
N PHE A 203 -13.18 0.36 -1.86
CA PHE A 203 -14.02 1.37 -1.21
C PHE A 203 -13.18 2.64 -1.05
N THR A 204 -13.86 3.78 -0.93
CA THR A 204 -13.21 5.08 -0.75
C THR A 204 -13.34 5.48 0.71
N PRO A 205 -12.33 5.24 1.57
CA PRO A 205 -12.38 5.71 2.95
C PRO A 205 -12.39 7.24 2.98
N HIS A 206 -13.10 7.81 3.96
CA HIS A 206 -12.94 9.21 4.28
C HIS A 206 -11.56 9.42 4.92
N ALA A 207 -10.66 10.10 4.20
CA ALA A 207 -9.26 10.29 4.59
C ALA A 207 -9.06 10.90 6.01
N ALA A 208 -9.94 11.82 6.42
CA ALA A 208 -9.94 12.42 7.77
C ALA A 208 -10.09 11.40 8.90
N LEU A 209 -10.66 10.23 8.62
CA LEU A 209 -10.97 9.19 9.61
C LEU A 209 -9.99 7.99 9.54
N GLU A 210 -8.87 8.17 8.84
CA GLU A 210 -7.75 7.25 8.87
C GLU A 210 -6.68 7.75 9.86
N PHE A 211 -6.26 6.86 10.76
CA PHE A 211 -5.30 7.19 11.82
C PHE A 211 -4.15 6.19 11.85
N ARG A 212 -2.93 6.71 12.09
CA ARG A 212 -1.74 5.90 12.35
C ARG A 212 -1.48 5.83 13.85
N CYS A 213 -1.30 4.62 14.35
CA CYS A 213 -1.17 4.33 15.77
C CYS A 213 0.20 3.72 16.05
N PHE A 214 0.98 4.32 16.94
CA PHE A 214 2.35 3.93 17.23
C PHE A 214 2.42 3.12 18.53
N VAL A 215 3.08 1.96 18.46
CA VAL A 215 3.25 1.06 19.60
C VAL A 215 4.74 0.92 19.91
N LYS A 216 5.10 1.11 21.17
CA LYS A 216 6.44 0.88 21.70
C LYS A 216 6.35 0.04 22.96
N HIS A 217 7.15 -1.03 23.04
CA HIS A 217 7.15 -1.96 24.17
C HIS A 217 5.74 -2.39 24.59
N ARG A 218 4.92 -2.80 23.62
CA ARG A 218 3.52 -3.25 23.84
C ARG A 218 2.59 -2.18 24.42
N SER A 219 2.97 -0.91 24.30
CA SER A 219 2.21 0.25 24.76
C SER A 219 1.89 1.18 23.60
N LEU A 220 0.64 1.60 23.49
CA LEU A 220 0.22 2.62 22.53
C LEU A 220 0.78 3.97 22.98
N VAL A 221 1.69 4.56 22.20
CA VAL A 221 2.41 5.79 22.55
C VAL A 221 1.91 7.03 21.81
N GLY A 222 1.16 6.84 20.73
CA GLY A 222 0.60 7.96 19.97
C GLY A 222 -0.38 7.51 18.91
N ILE A 223 -1.28 8.42 18.54
CA ILE A 223 -2.20 8.32 17.41
C ILE A 223 -2.07 9.63 16.64
N THR A 224 -1.95 9.57 15.33
CA THR A 224 -2.00 10.74 14.44
C THR A 224 -3.01 10.51 13.34
N GLN A 225 -3.53 11.58 12.76
CA GLN A 225 -4.20 11.50 11.47
C GLN A 225 -3.20 10.99 10.41
N ARG A 226 -3.69 10.18 9.47
CA ARG A 226 -2.89 9.69 8.34
C ARG A 226 -2.79 10.73 7.23
N ASP A 227 -3.90 11.39 6.94
CA ASP A 227 -3.99 12.47 5.96
C ASP A 227 -3.36 13.76 6.51
N LEU A 228 -2.82 14.61 5.63
CA LEU A 228 -2.10 15.84 6.01
C LEU A 228 -3.01 17.07 6.09
N ASN A 229 -4.26 16.99 5.65
CA ASN A 229 -5.20 18.10 5.72
C ASN A 229 -5.70 18.31 7.15
N TYR A 230 -6.02 19.56 7.49
CA TYR A 230 -6.64 19.88 8.77
C TYR A 230 -8.17 19.70 8.70
N TYR A 231 -8.73 19.02 9.70
CA TYR A 231 -10.17 18.80 9.82
C TYR A 231 -10.68 19.23 11.20
N ALA A 232 -11.32 20.40 11.29
CA ALA A 232 -11.76 21.00 12.55
C ALA A 232 -12.72 20.11 13.36
N PHE A 233 -13.53 19.28 12.70
CA PHE A 233 -14.49 18.41 13.38
C PHE A 233 -13.81 17.29 14.21
N LEU A 234 -12.55 16.96 13.93
CA LEU A 234 -11.82 15.92 14.65
C LEU A 234 -11.54 16.29 16.11
N ASP A 235 -11.46 17.58 16.45
CA ASP A 235 -11.19 18.02 17.83
C ASP A 235 -12.23 17.49 18.82
N GLY A 236 -13.52 17.51 18.43
CA GLY A 236 -14.60 16.94 19.23
C GLY A 236 -14.58 15.40 19.30
N LEU A 237 -13.97 14.75 18.32
CA LEU A 237 -13.89 13.29 18.21
C LEU A 237 -12.66 12.70 18.92
N ARG A 238 -11.64 13.50 19.26
CA ARG A 238 -10.38 13.04 19.88
C ARG A 238 -10.57 12.07 21.06
N PRO A 239 -11.44 12.34 22.06
CA PRO A 239 -11.62 11.41 23.18
C PRO A 239 -12.19 10.05 22.75
N HIS A 240 -13.08 10.05 21.75
CA HIS A 240 -13.70 8.85 21.21
C HIS A 240 -12.71 8.04 20.38
N ILE A 241 -11.93 8.71 19.51
CA ILE A 241 -10.85 8.10 18.73
C ILE A 241 -9.86 7.41 19.68
N TRP A 242 -9.37 8.13 20.70
CA TRP A 242 -8.45 7.58 21.69
C TRP A 242 -9.01 6.35 22.40
N SER A 243 -10.24 6.45 22.95
CA SER A 243 -10.88 5.36 23.68
C SER A 243 -11.01 4.10 22.80
N ARG A 244 -11.48 4.29 21.57
CA ARG A 244 -11.73 3.23 20.59
C ARG A 244 -10.46 2.53 20.15
N VAL A 245 -9.46 3.28 19.70
CA VAL A 245 -8.18 2.72 19.27
C VAL A 245 -7.48 2.01 20.41
N ARG A 246 -7.50 2.60 21.62
CA ARG A 246 -6.90 1.98 22.81
C ARG A 246 -7.58 0.66 23.18
N ALA A 247 -8.91 0.61 23.11
CA ALA A 247 -9.67 -0.62 23.37
C ALA A 247 -9.34 -1.71 22.32
N PHE A 248 -9.34 -1.35 21.04
CA PHE A 248 -8.95 -2.26 19.95
C PHE A 248 -7.53 -2.79 20.12
N PHE A 249 -6.56 -1.90 20.35
CA PHE A 249 -5.17 -2.28 20.58
C PHE A 249 -5.03 -3.28 21.73
N ARG A 250 -5.62 -2.98 22.89
CA ARG A 250 -5.53 -3.84 24.08
C ARG A 250 -6.17 -5.21 23.86
N ALA A 251 -7.31 -5.25 23.19
CA ALA A 251 -8.09 -6.48 23.00
C ALA A 251 -7.55 -7.37 21.87
N ARG A 252 -7.03 -6.77 20.78
CA ARG A 252 -6.70 -7.51 19.55
C ARG A 252 -5.22 -7.56 19.25
N LEU A 253 -4.46 -6.48 19.42
CA LEU A 253 -3.09 -6.39 18.91
C LEU A 253 -2.03 -6.60 19.98
N ARG A 254 -2.26 -6.10 21.21
CA ARG A 254 -1.24 -5.93 22.25
C ARG A 254 -0.40 -7.18 22.48
N LEU A 255 -1.02 -8.34 22.64
CA LEU A 255 -0.30 -9.60 22.90
C LEU A 255 -0.29 -10.56 21.70
N ALA A 256 -1.03 -10.27 20.63
CA ALA A 256 -1.20 -11.17 19.49
C ALA A 256 -0.22 -10.89 18.35
N PHE A 257 0.17 -9.62 18.15
CA PHE A 257 1.20 -9.28 17.17
C PHE A 257 2.58 -9.77 17.67
N PRO A 258 3.47 -10.33 16.84
CA PRO A 258 4.74 -10.88 17.31
C PRO A 258 5.70 -9.82 17.86
N ASP A 259 5.72 -8.61 17.32
CA ASP A 259 6.68 -7.58 17.72
C ASP A 259 6.18 -6.66 18.83
N ALA A 260 7.09 -6.19 19.68
CA ALA A 260 6.77 -5.25 20.77
C ALA A 260 6.68 -3.79 20.32
N CYS A 261 7.27 -3.45 19.18
CA CYS A 261 7.29 -2.11 18.62
C CYS A 261 6.85 -2.18 17.16
N PHE A 262 5.77 -1.49 16.80
CA PHE A 262 5.19 -1.48 15.45
C PHE A 262 4.26 -0.27 15.30
N ALA A 263 3.79 0.03 14.09
CA ALA A 263 2.59 0.86 13.93
C ALA A 263 1.51 0.12 13.16
N PHE A 264 0.30 0.61 13.33
CA PHE A 264 -0.86 0.09 12.66
C PHE A 264 -1.79 1.22 12.25
N ASP A 265 -2.45 1.06 11.12
CA ASP A 265 -3.38 2.04 10.58
C ASP A 265 -4.82 1.54 10.79
N VAL A 266 -5.67 2.44 11.27
CA VAL A 266 -7.10 2.18 11.52
C VAL A 266 -7.97 3.18 10.78
N TYR A 267 -9.12 2.72 10.31
CA TYR A 267 -10.20 3.55 9.80
C TYR A 267 -11.39 3.45 10.74
N LEU A 268 -11.91 4.62 11.12
CA LEU A 268 -13.06 4.75 12.01
C LEU A 268 -14.21 5.35 11.19
N PRO A 269 -15.05 4.55 10.53
CA PRO A 269 -16.16 5.09 9.72
C PRO A 269 -17.10 5.92 10.60
N GLU A 270 -17.87 6.80 10.01
CA GLU A 270 -18.96 7.45 10.72
C GLU A 270 -20.09 6.44 11.00
N ASP A 271 -20.70 6.55 12.17
CA ASP A 271 -21.91 5.82 12.52
C ASP A 271 -22.79 6.70 13.39
N PRO A 272 -23.86 7.28 12.81
CA PRO A 272 -24.78 8.15 13.52
C PRO A 272 -25.46 7.50 14.73
N LEU A 273 -25.50 6.16 14.79
CA LEU A 273 -26.16 5.40 15.84
C LEU A 273 -25.23 5.06 17.01
N ALA A 274 -23.93 5.30 16.87
CA ALA A 274 -22.95 4.95 17.88
C ALA A 274 -22.61 6.12 18.81
N GLU A 275 -22.28 5.81 20.06
CA GLU A 275 -21.76 6.82 21.00
C GLU A 275 -20.49 7.47 20.42
N GLY A 276 -20.55 8.79 20.25
CA GLY A 276 -19.49 9.59 19.63
C GLY A 276 -19.47 9.61 18.11
N GLY A 277 -20.51 9.12 17.43
CA GLY A 277 -20.69 9.27 15.97
C GLY A 277 -19.76 8.42 15.10
N LEU A 278 -19.01 7.49 15.70
CA LEU A 278 -18.05 6.63 14.98
C LEU A 278 -18.57 5.17 14.94
N GLY A 279 -18.34 4.44 13.86
CA GLY A 279 -18.77 3.06 13.66
C GLY A 279 -17.77 2.02 14.10
N ARG A 280 -18.02 0.77 13.73
CA ARG A 280 -17.08 -0.33 13.99
C ARG A 280 -15.74 -0.05 13.31
N GLN A 281 -14.67 -0.26 14.06
CA GLN A 281 -13.32 0.06 13.64
C GLN A 281 -12.81 -0.99 12.66
N TRP A 282 -12.19 -0.52 11.58
CA TRP A 282 -11.49 -1.39 10.65
C TRP A 282 -9.99 -1.17 10.78
N HIS A 283 -9.26 -2.27 10.85
CA HIS A 283 -7.82 -2.27 10.77
C HIS A 283 -7.41 -2.40 9.30
N LEU A 284 -6.66 -1.43 8.77
CA LEU A 284 -6.32 -1.39 7.35
C LEU A 284 -4.93 -1.94 7.06
N HIS A 285 -3.98 -1.76 7.97
CA HIS A 285 -2.57 -1.97 7.62
C HIS A 285 -1.64 -2.09 8.83
N MET A 286 -0.70 -3.05 8.81
CA MET A 286 0.40 -3.15 9.77
C MET A 286 1.69 -2.65 9.12
N LEU A 287 2.44 -1.81 9.82
CA LEU A 287 3.70 -1.23 9.34
C LEU A 287 4.86 -1.53 10.29
N ALA A 288 6.01 -1.88 9.72
CA ALA A 288 7.22 -2.12 10.47
C ALA A 288 7.87 -0.80 10.89
N SER A 289 8.48 -0.80 12.09
CA SER A 289 8.92 0.40 12.80
C SER A 289 9.91 1.32 12.06
N GLN A 290 10.58 0.93 10.96
CA GLN A 290 11.53 1.81 10.25
C GLN A 290 10.93 2.64 9.12
N SER A 291 9.84 2.19 8.46
CA SER A 291 9.02 3.09 7.63
C SER A 291 8.40 4.20 8.50
N ILE A 292 8.21 3.90 9.78
CA ILE A 292 7.78 4.81 10.85
C ILE A 292 8.93 5.70 11.34
N VAL A 293 10.16 5.21 11.53
CA VAL A 293 11.32 6.05 11.94
C VAL A 293 11.74 7.03 10.85
N ARG A 294 11.66 6.67 9.56
CA ARG A 294 11.87 7.67 8.47
C ARG A 294 10.76 8.74 8.44
N ALA A 295 9.53 8.39 8.80
CA ALA A 295 8.42 9.35 8.91
C ALA A 295 8.44 10.18 10.21
N LEU A 296 8.98 9.63 11.30
CA LEU A 296 9.04 10.28 12.63
C LEU A 296 10.36 11.03 12.88
N GLY A 297 11.44 10.69 12.17
CA GLY A 297 12.76 11.33 12.32
C GLY A 297 12.79 12.81 11.92
N ASN A 298 11.75 13.29 11.22
CA ASN A 298 11.60 14.70 10.82
C ASN A 298 10.37 15.39 11.43
N SER A 299 9.65 14.77 12.38
CA SER A 299 8.49 15.41 12.98
C SER A 299 8.34 15.04 14.45
N THR A 300 8.55 16.04 15.30
CA THR A 300 8.01 16.11 16.66
C THR A 300 6.54 15.70 16.61
N ILE A 301 6.22 14.50 17.10
CA ILE A 301 4.84 14.03 17.20
C ILE A 301 4.09 15.02 18.09
N PRO A 302 3.08 15.76 17.57
CA PRO A 302 2.14 16.40 18.46
C PRO A 302 1.38 15.27 19.15
N ARG A 303 1.57 15.16 20.48
CA ARG A 303 0.73 14.28 21.30
C ARG A 303 -0.70 14.82 21.22
N LEU A 304 -1.60 14.05 20.60
CA LEU A 304 -3.04 14.25 20.79
C LEU A 304 -3.44 13.83 22.20
#